data_AF-A0A2V7SZ54-F1
#
_entry.id   AF-A0A2V7SZ54-F1
#
_cell.length_a   1.000
_cell.length_b   1.000
_cell.length_c   1.000
_cell.angle_alpha   90.00
_cell.angle_beta   90.00
_cell.angle_gamma   90.00
#
_symmetry.space_group_name_H-M   'P 1'
#
loop_
_entity.id
_entity.type
_entity.pdbx_description
1 polymer ?
#
loop_
_entity_poly.entity_id
_entity_poly.type
_entity_poly.pdbx_seq_one_letter_code
_entity_poly.pdbx_strand_id
1 'polypeptide(L)'
;MTDAVAARAPSPSVAATPNRWLPALVFFVTLVVASVLLFVRVSSTSIELTGTFTGLGFVSERQQPLGRPIRVSALGAAGVKVAELPEEVRAVDATALRVAVDESGGTGKTGSIVVDRIMVPDGTQVWLARTDVPRQYRLSLRAPSAATIEVHADVMGAVSFAPSASAPTATVLRAPRAVELVSSGGALDLDLTLAQGTPAPRWEQLAVRDLRLHRVEDLAESERPLARPVSTIQSGSLYFEALGGTERKLRAGELLRFGAASGTLLTLDLREDGIAATFQGDVREMHSGSGDEPQSLMPTLLEWLRKRQALSLLWGTAIYLSGIALTLRRWWRKPE
;
A
#
# COMPACT_ATOMS: atom_id res chain seq x y z
N MET A 1 -56.74 49.78 70.98
CA MET A 1 -56.19 48.54 71.58
C MET A 1 -57.27 47.48 71.42
N THR A 2 -57.12 46.38 70.70
CA THR A 2 -56.01 45.75 69.95
C THR A 2 -56.73 44.53 69.32
N ASP A 3 -56.82 44.40 68.01
CA ASP A 3 -55.96 43.57 67.14
C ASP A 3 -56.89 42.70 66.28
N ALA A 4 -56.97 43.03 65.00
CA ALA A 4 -57.68 42.27 63.99
C ALA A 4 -56.75 41.18 63.43
N VAL A 5 -57.01 39.92 63.79
CA VAL A 5 -56.28 38.76 63.27
C VAL A 5 -56.85 38.37 61.91
N ALA A 6 -56.17 38.79 60.84
CA ALA A 6 -56.47 38.37 59.47
C ALA A 6 -55.93 36.95 59.21
N ALA A 7 -56.84 35.99 59.02
CA ALA A 7 -56.50 34.61 58.66
C ALA A 7 -55.97 34.55 57.22
N ARG A 8 -54.72 34.12 57.06
CA ARG A 8 -54.02 33.96 55.78
C ARG A 8 -54.45 32.64 55.13
N ALA A 9 -55.16 32.71 54.01
CA ALA A 9 -55.55 31.52 53.24
C ALA A 9 -54.32 30.78 52.69
N PRO A 10 -54.31 29.43 52.67
CA PRO A 10 -53.20 28.65 52.13
C PRO A 10 -53.12 28.82 50.61
N SER A 11 -51.94 29.22 50.13
CA SER A 11 -51.64 29.32 48.69
C SER A 11 -51.78 27.94 48.02
N PRO A 12 -52.44 27.82 46.86
CA PRO A 12 -52.51 26.56 46.13
C PRO A 12 -51.10 26.13 45.71
N SER A 13 -50.69 24.93 46.13
CA SER A 13 -49.47 24.30 45.64
C SER A 13 -49.65 23.97 44.16
N VAL A 14 -48.97 24.71 43.29
CA VAL A 14 -48.93 24.41 41.86
C VAL A 14 -48.20 23.08 41.69
N ALA A 15 -48.96 22.01 41.50
CA ALA A 15 -48.42 20.69 41.20
C ALA A 15 -47.71 20.76 39.84
N ALA A 16 -46.38 20.69 39.86
CA ALA A 16 -45.57 20.71 38.65
C ALA A 16 -45.92 19.49 37.78
N THR A 17 -46.41 19.74 36.57
CA THR A 17 -46.68 18.67 35.60
C THR A 17 -45.38 17.96 35.23
N PRO A 18 -45.30 16.63 35.37
CA PRO A 18 -44.07 15.90 35.07
C PRO A 18 -43.75 16.00 33.58
N ASN A 19 -42.54 16.46 33.25
CA ASN A 19 -42.09 16.62 31.88
C ASN A 19 -41.85 15.26 31.20
N ARG A 20 -42.85 14.79 30.44
CA ARG A 20 -42.84 13.46 29.78
C ARG A 20 -41.92 13.36 28.56
N TRP A 21 -41.40 14.48 28.04
CA TRP A 21 -40.61 14.50 26.80
C TRP A 21 -39.13 14.18 27.02
N LEU A 22 -38.61 14.42 28.22
CA LEU A 22 -37.21 14.24 28.55
C LEU A 22 -36.69 12.80 28.34
N PRO A 23 -37.39 11.72 28.78
CA PRO A 23 -36.92 10.36 28.52
C PRO A 23 -36.94 9.98 27.04
N ALA A 24 -37.94 10.45 26.28
CA ALA A 24 -38.02 10.20 24.84
C ALA A 24 -36.85 10.87 24.09
N LEU A 25 -36.50 12.09 24.46
CA LEU A 25 -35.36 12.81 23.91
C LEU A 25 -34.04 12.07 24.19
N VAL A 26 -33.82 11.63 25.43
CA VAL A 26 -32.61 10.88 25.80
C VAL A 26 -32.49 9.59 24.99
N PHE A 27 -33.57 8.81 24.88
CA PHE A 27 -33.58 7.59 24.10
C PHE A 27 -33.24 7.84 22.62
N PHE A 28 -33.88 8.86 22.02
CA PHE A 28 -33.62 9.23 20.63
C PHE A 28 -32.16 9.65 20.43
N VAL A 29 -31.60 10.48 21.30
CA VAL A 29 -30.20 10.91 21.24
C VAL A 29 -29.26 9.70 21.35
N THR A 30 -29.51 8.77 22.26
CA THR A 30 -28.69 7.56 22.40
C THR A 30 -28.77 6.68 21.15
N LEU A 31 -29.95 6.53 20.55
CA LEU A 31 -30.13 5.78 19.32
C LEU A 31 -29.35 6.43 18.17
N VAL A 32 -29.40 7.76 18.04
CA VAL A 32 -28.62 8.51 17.05
C VAL A 32 -27.12 8.31 17.27
N VAL A 33 -26.63 8.45 18.50
CA VAL A 33 -25.20 8.26 18.82
C VAL A 33 -24.76 6.82 18.52
N ALA A 34 -25.54 5.82 18.95
CA ALA A 34 -25.25 4.41 18.68
C ALA A 34 -25.23 4.12 17.17
N SER A 35 -26.20 4.67 16.42
CA SER A 35 -26.25 4.57 14.96
C SER A 35 -24.99 5.18 14.33
N VAL A 36 -24.60 6.39 14.74
CA VAL A 36 -23.37 7.03 14.24
C VAL A 36 -22.14 6.17 14.54
N LEU A 37 -21.99 5.64 15.76
CA LEU A 37 -20.85 4.81 16.14
C LEU A 37 -20.77 3.49 15.36
N LEU A 38 -21.92 2.90 15.01
CA LEU A 38 -22.00 1.63 14.27
C LEU A 38 -21.80 1.81 12.77
N PHE A 39 -22.27 2.91 12.18
CA PHE A 39 -22.27 3.09 10.73
C PHE A 39 -21.17 4.02 10.21
N VAL A 40 -20.67 4.96 11.02
CA VAL A 40 -19.56 5.84 10.61
C VAL A 40 -18.25 5.09 10.77
N ARG A 41 -17.51 5.01 9.67
CA ARG A 41 -16.18 4.38 9.58
C ARG A 41 -15.10 5.41 9.85
N VAL A 42 -13.97 4.95 10.36
CA VAL A 42 -12.78 5.79 10.52
C VAL A 42 -12.25 6.15 9.12
N SER A 43 -11.86 7.41 8.90
CA SER A 43 -11.36 7.88 7.60
C SER A 43 -9.96 7.35 7.25
N SER A 44 -9.14 7.05 8.26
CA SER A 44 -7.78 6.55 8.12
C SER A 44 -7.48 5.52 9.22
N THR A 45 -6.80 4.43 8.87
CA THR A 45 -6.35 3.43 9.85
C THR A 45 -4.91 3.03 9.57
N SER A 46 -4.14 2.82 10.63
CA SER A 46 -2.79 2.27 10.52
C SER A 46 -2.87 0.75 10.38
N ILE A 47 -2.10 0.22 9.43
CA ILE A 47 -2.00 -1.20 9.12
C ILE A 47 -0.55 -1.64 8.99
N GLU A 48 -0.33 -2.94 9.19
CA GLU A 48 0.81 -3.66 8.65
C GLU A 48 0.29 -4.72 7.68
N LEU A 49 0.85 -4.76 6.48
CA LEU A 49 0.52 -5.72 5.44
C LEU A 49 1.76 -6.53 5.13
N THR A 50 1.70 -7.86 5.33
CA THR A 50 2.78 -8.78 4.98
C THR A 50 2.24 -9.84 4.02
N GLY A 51 2.93 -10.10 2.92
CA GLY A 51 2.47 -11.11 1.96
C GLY A 51 3.42 -11.40 0.81
N THR A 52 2.96 -12.29 -0.06
CA THR A 52 3.58 -12.62 -1.36
C THR A 52 2.67 -12.18 -2.50
N PHE A 53 3.27 -11.56 -3.51
CA PHE A 53 2.57 -10.90 -4.61
C PHE A 53 3.19 -11.28 -5.96
N THR A 54 2.39 -11.32 -7.03
CA THR A 54 2.91 -11.41 -8.41
C THR A 54 3.35 -10.05 -8.95
N GLY A 55 2.88 -8.96 -8.35
CA GLY A 55 3.22 -7.60 -8.68
C GLY A 55 2.87 -6.62 -7.56
N LEU A 56 3.62 -5.53 -7.47
CA LEU A 56 3.47 -4.50 -6.47
C LEU A 56 3.69 -3.13 -7.12
N GLY A 57 2.75 -2.22 -6.90
CA GLY A 57 2.83 -0.84 -7.36
C GLY A 57 2.90 0.14 -6.20
N PHE A 58 3.63 1.23 -6.37
CA PHE A 58 3.62 2.34 -5.44
C PHE A 58 4.13 3.62 -6.12
N VAL A 59 4.04 4.74 -5.43
CA VAL A 59 4.64 6.01 -5.79
C VAL A 59 5.75 6.31 -4.79
N SER A 60 6.94 6.63 -5.28
CA SER A 60 8.06 7.02 -4.39
C SER A 60 7.72 8.32 -3.68
N GLU A 61 7.81 8.35 -2.34
CA GLU A 61 7.46 9.54 -1.55
C GLU A 61 8.57 10.60 -1.54
N ARG A 62 9.80 10.16 -1.77
CA ARG A 62 10.99 11.01 -1.83
C ARG A 62 11.95 10.45 -2.87
N GLN A 63 12.96 11.24 -3.25
CA GLN A 63 14.08 10.70 -4.01
C GLN A 63 14.78 9.64 -3.14
N GLN A 64 14.87 8.41 -3.65
CA GLN A 64 15.50 7.32 -2.92
C GLN A 64 16.16 6.33 -3.89
N PRO A 65 17.30 5.75 -3.50
CA PRO A 65 17.89 4.66 -4.26
C PRO A 65 17.06 3.38 -4.06
N LEU A 66 16.65 2.74 -5.14
CA LEU A 66 16.25 1.33 -5.11
C LEU A 66 17.53 0.48 -5.19
N GLY A 67 18.39 0.57 -4.18
CA GLY A 67 19.76 0.06 -4.26
C GLY A 67 20.19 -0.83 -3.09
N ARG A 68 20.35 -2.12 -3.39
CA ARG A 68 21.49 -2.96 -2.97
C ARG A 68 22.03 -3.61 -4.23
N PRO A 69 23.32 -3.94 -4.34
CA PRO A 69 23.86 -4.58 -5.54
C PRO A 69 23.11 -5.86 -5.91
N ILE A 70 22.52 -5.89 -7.11
CA ILE A 70 21.74 -7.02 -7.65
C ILE A 70 22.55 -7.71 -8.73
N ARG A 71 22.88 -8.98 -8.51
CA ARG A 71 23.52 -9.81 -9.53
C ARG A 71 22.46 -10.34 -10.50
N VAL A 72 22.58 -9.97 -11.77
CA VAL A 72 21.68 -10.41 -12.84
C VAL A 72 22.47 -11.19 -13.90
N SER A 73 21.83 -12.18 -14.53
CA SER A 73 22.36 -12.84 -15.73
C SER A 73 21.98 -12.07 -17.00
N ALA A 74 20.89 -11.30 -16.95
CA ALA A 74 20.52 -10.37 -18.01
C ALA A 74 19.84 -9.11 -17.45
N LEU A 75 20.14 -7.98 -18.08
CA LEU A 75 19.53 -6.68 -17.87
C LEU A 75 18.97 -6.19 -19.22
N GLY A 76 17.65 -6.15 -19.34
CA GLY A 76 16.96 -5.43 -20.40
C GLY A 76 16.56 -4.04 -19.91
N ALA A 77 16.68 -3.03 -20.76
CA ALA A 77 16.22 -1.68 -20.50
C ALA A 77 15.54 -1.11 -21.74
N ALA A 78 14.36 -0.51 -21.57
CA ALA A 78 13.60 0.16 -22.62
C ALA A 78 13.15 1.54 -22.15
N GLY A 79 13.07 2.50 -23.08
CA GLY A 79 12.86 3.91 -22.74
C GLY A 79 14.17 4.62 -22.37
N VAL A 80 15.30 4.14 -22.87
CA VAL A 80 16.62 4.75 -22.64
C VAL A 80 16.80 5.93 -23.60
N LYS A 81 17.28 7.06 -23.07
CA LYS A 81 17.68 8.24 -23.85
C LYS A 81 19.17 8.22 -24.18
N VAL A 82 19.98 7.91 -23.16
CA VAL A 82 21.43 7.84 -23.25
C VAL A 82 21.86 6.55 -22.57
N ALA A 83 22.68 5.75 -23.27
CA ALA A 83 23.34 4.59 -22.73
C ALA A 83 24.85 4.82 -22.86
N GLU A 84 25.53 5.05 -21.74
CA GLU A 84 26.99 5.10 -21.71
C GLU A 84 27.50 3.67 -21.61
N LEU A 85 28.08 3.17 -22.70
CA LEU A 85 28.64 1.84 -22.79
C LEU A 85 30.17 1.90 -22.64
N PRO A 86 30.82 0.80 -22.23
CA PRO A 86 32.28 0.72 -22.21
C PRO A 86 32.86 1.02 -23.60
N GLU A 87 34.04 1.64 -23.68
CA GLU A 87 34.69 2.03 -24.95
C GLU A 87 34.90 0.85 -25.91
N GLU A 88 35.00 -0.37 -25.38
CA GLU A 88 35.10 -1.60 -26.16
C GLU A 88 33.81 -1.93 -26.95
N VAL A 89 32.69 -1.30 -26.60
CA VAL A 89 31.39 -1.41 -27.26
C VAL A 89 31.13 -0.10 -28.00
N ARG A 90 30.90 -0.20 -29.31
CA ARG A 90 30.60 0.98 -30.14
C ARG A 90 29.37 1.69 -29.57
N ALA A 91 29.47 3.00 -29.33
CA ALA A 91 28.33 3.81 -28.92
C ALA A 91 27.21 3.71 -29.97
N VAL A 92 25.99 3.47 -29.50
CA VAL A 92 24.79 3.41 -30.34
C VAL A 92 23.71 4.23 -29.68
N ASP A 93 23.09 5.14 -30.45
CA ASP A 93 21.84 5.77 -30.05
C ASP A 93 20.75 4.71 -30.02
N ALA A 94 20.46 4.18 -28.84
CA ALA A 94 19.53 3.08 -28.65
C ALA A 94 18.43 3.44 -27.65
N THR A 95 17.18 3.24 -28.05
CA THR A 95 16.01 3.44 -27.19
C THR A 95 15.76 2.25 -26.26
N ALA A 96 16.37 1.11 -26.56
CA ALA A 96 16.42 -0.05 -25.68
C ALA A 96 17.78 -0.75 -25.78
N LEU A 97 18.22 -1.33 -24.67
CA LEU A 97 19.47 -2.05 -24.54
C LEU A 97 19.21 -3.35 -23.78
N ARG A 98 19.74 -4.47 -24.29
CA ARG A 98 19.86 -5.71 -23.51
C ARG A 98 21.31 -6.06 -23.29
N VAL A 99 21.68 -6.33 -22.05
CA VAL A 99 22.98 -6.86 -21.65
C VAL A 99 22.75 -8.25 -21.06
N ALA A 100 23.47 -9.26 -21.52
CA ALA A 100 23.35 -10.62 -20.99
C ALA A 100 24.73 -11.28 -20.85
N VAL A 101 24.91 -12.07 -19.79
CA VAL A 101 26.09 -12.92 -19.62
C VAL A 101 26.07 -14.00 -20.71
N ASP A 102 27.20 -14.20 -21.38
CA ASP A 102 27.33 -15.26 -22.37
C ASP A 102 27.64 -16.60 -21.67
N GLU A 103 26.62 -17.43 -21.52
CA GLU A 103 26.75 -18.78 -20.94
C GLU A 103 27.33 -19.79 -21.95
N SER A 104 27.40 -19.43 -23.24
CA SER A 104 27.75 -20.33 -24.35
C SER A 104 29.26 -20.57 -24.48
N GLY A 105 30.09 -19.82 -23.76
CA GLY A 105 31.50 -19.66 -24.09
C GLY A 105 32.45 -20.58 -23.32
N GLY A 106 33.06 -21.56 -24.02
CA GLY A 106 34.20 -22.38 -23.58
C GLY A 106 35.50 -21.64 -23.25
N THR A 107 35.43 -20.35 -22.89
CA THR A 107 36.57 -19.47 -22.56
C THR A 107 36.92 -19.47 -21.06
N GLY A 108 36.17 -20.20 -20.23
CA GLY A 108 36.44 -20.38 -18.80
C GLY A 108 36.27 -19.11 -17.93
N LYS A 109 35.81 -17.99 -18.51
CA LYS A 109 35.59 -16.74 -17.79
C LYS A 109 34.09 -16.46 -17.66
N THR A 110 33.53 -16.78 -16.51
CA THR A 110 32.13 -16.47 -16.16
C THR A 110 31.92 -14.95 -16.18
N GLY A 111 30.97 -14.47 -16.97
CA GLY A 111 30.55 -13.07 -16.94
C GLY A 111 29.71 -12.74 -15.71
N SER A 112 29.64 -11.46 -15.37
CA SER A 112 28.79 -10.96 -14.28
C SER A 112 28.23 -9.59 -14.61
N ILE A 113 26.95 -9.39 -14.30
CA ILE A 113 26.28 -8.09 -14.37
C ILE A 113 25.77 -7.77 -12.96
N VAL A 114 26.12 -6.60 -12.45
CA VAL A 114 25.71 -6.12 -11.12
C VAL A 114 24.99 -4.80 -11.29
N VAL A 115 23.68 -4.76 -11.05
CA VAL A 115 22.93 -3.50 -10.98
C VAL A 115 23.13 -2.93 -9.58
N ASP A 116 23.93 -1.87 -9.47
CA ASP A 116 24.29 -1.29 -8.17
C ASP A 116 23.21 -0.32 -7.67
N ARG A 117 22.77 0.58 -8.56
CA ARG A 117 21.94 1.71 -8.18
C ARG A 117 20.89 2.03 -9.22
N ILE A 118 19.65 2.18 -8.76
CA ILE A 118 18.54 2.74 -9.52
C ILE A 118 18.06 3.96 -8.72
N MET A 119 18.33 5.16 -9.22
CA MET A 119 17.90 6.39 -8.57
C MET A 119 16.47 6.71 -8.99
N VAL A 120 15.55 6.67 -8.02
CA VAL A 120 14.13 6.94 -8.25
C VAL A 120 13.77 8.32 -7.70
N PRO A 121 13.40 9.29 -8.56
CA PRO A 121 12.93 10.61 -8.13
C PRO A 121 11.64 10.54 -7.30
N ASP A 122 11.36 11.58 -6.52
CA ASP A 122 10.06 11.74 -5.84
C ASP A 122 8.91 11.73 -6.85
N GLY A 123 7.81 11.11 -6.45
CA GLY A 123 6.58 11.00 -7.23
C GLY A 123 6.64 10.01 -8.37
N THR A 124 7.77 9.32 -8.56
CA THR A 124 7.87 8.27 -9.57
C THR A 124 6.95 7.12 -9.24
N GLN A 125 6.09 6.76 -10.19
CA GLN A 125 5.29 5.55 -10.12
C GLN A 125 6.20 4.36 -10.41
N VAL A 126 6.27 3.44 -9.46
CA VAL A 126 7.06 2.22 -9.51
C VAL A 126 6.09 1.05 -9.60
N TRP A 127 6.28 0.19 -10.60
CA TRP A 127 5.56 -1.06 -10.73
C TRP A 127 6.56 -2.20 -10.90
N LEU A 128 6.58 -3.11 -9.94
CA LEU A 128 7.44 -4.29 -9.93
C LEU A 128 6.57 -5.52 -10.15
N ALA A 129 6.86 -6.30 -11.18
CA ALA A 129 6.09 -7.50 -11.50
C ALA A 129 7.02 -8.67 -11.82
N ARG A 130 6.61 -9.87 -11.39
CA ARG A 130 7.20 -11.11 -11.88
C ARG A 130 6.69 -11.37 -13.30
N THR A 131 7.58 -11.84 -14.19
CA THR A 131 7.21 -12.26 -15.55
C THR A 131 6.97 -13.77 -15.62
N ASP A 132 6.57 -14.27 -16.79
CA ASP A 132 6.38 -15.71 -17.00
C ASP A 132 7.71 -16.48 -17.06
N VAL A 133 8.83 -15.76 -17.29
CA VAL A 133 10.17 -16.35 -17.30
C VAL A 133 10.68 -16.50 -15.85
N PRO A 134 11.20 -17.68 -15.47
CA PRO A 134 11.72 -17.90 -14.12
C PRO A 134 12.78 -16.88 -13.72
N ARG A 135 12.67 -16.36 -12.50
CA ARG A 135 13.61 -15.37 -11.92
C ARG A 135 13.75 -14.07 -12.73
N GLN A 136 12.84 -13.80 -13.67
CA GLN A 136 12.79 -12.55 -14.42
C GLN A 136 11.68 -11.64 -13.89
N TYR A 137 12.05 -10.41 -13.59
CA TYR A 137 11.16 -9.38 -13.07
C TYR A 137 11.20 -8.17 -13.99
N ARG A 138 10.05 -7.51 -14.11
CA ARG A 138 9.92 -6.23 -14.78
C ARG A 138 9.74 -5.13 -13.75
N LEU A 139 10.61 -4.14 -13.79
CA LEU A 139 10.51 -2.91 -13.01
C LEU A 139 10.18 -1.77 -13.98
N SER A 140 8.93 -1.32 -13.93
CA SER A 140 8.42 -0.19 -14.70
C SER A 140 8.43 1.07 -13.85
N LEU A 141 9.11 2.11 -14.33
CA LEU A 141 9.27 3.39 -13.65
C LEU A 141 8.67 4.49 -14.53
N ARG A 142 7.83 5.34 -13.94
CA ARG A 142 7.19 6.49 -14.60
C ARG A 142 7.29 7.72 -13.69
N ALA A 143 8.29 8.57 -13.95
CA ALA A 143 8.54 9.79 -13.21
C ALA A 143 7.58 10.92 -13.63
N PRO A 144 7.13 11.78 -12.69
CA PRO A 144 6.30 12.92 -13.01
C PRO A 144 7.15 14.06 -13.62
N SER A 145 6.76 14.55 -14.79
CA SER A 145 7.48 15.58 -15.56
C SER A 145 8.97 15.22 -15.81
N ALA A 146 9.77 16.12 -16.37
CA ALA A 146 11.08 15.86 -17.00
C ALA A 146 12.22 15.31 -16.10
N ALA A 147 11.91 14.71 -14.96
CA ALA A 147 12.88 14.04 -14.10
C ALA A 147 13.49 12.83 -14.82
N THR A 148 14.80 12.72 -14.75
CA THR A 148 15.57 11.59 -15.27
C THR A 148 15.62 10.48 -14.24
N ILE A 149 15.55 9.24 -14.73
CA ILE A 149 15.80 8.04 -13.94
C ILE A 149 17.16 7.52 -14.40
N GLU A 150 18.04 7.31 -13.44
CA GLU A 150 19.41 6.87 -13.69
C GLU A 150 19.58 5.45 -13.13
N VAL A 151 20.13 4.58 -13.97
CA VAL A 151 20.49 3.21 -13.61
C VAL A 151 21.97 3.02 -13.86
N HIS A 152 22.67 2.59 -12.82
CA HIS A 152 24.09 2.25 -12.88
C HIS A 152 24.25 0.75 -12.70
N ALA A 153 24.95 0.12 -13.64
CA ALA A 153 25.29 -1.29 -13.58
C ALA A 153 26.76 -1.52 -13.94
N ASP A 154 27.40 -2.46 -13.26
CA ASP A 154 28.75 -2.92 -13.58
C ASP A 154 28.70 -4.23 -14.35
N VAL A 155 29.52 -4.34 -15.38
CA VAL A 155 29.65 -5.53 -16.23
C VAL A 155 31.10 -6.00 -16.28
N MET A 156 31.30 -7.32 -16.25
CA MET A 156 32.63 -7.94 -16.30
C MET A 156 32.57 -9.32 -16.96
N GLY A 157 33.68 -9.76 -17.57
CA GLY A 157 33.80 -11.08 -18.17
C GLY A 157 33.14 -11.17 -19.54
N ALA A 158 32.66 -12.36 -19.93
CA ALA A 158 32.01 -12.59 -21.21
C ALA A 158 30.54 -12.10 -21.17
N VAL A 159 30.26 -11.01 -21.88
CA VAL A 159 28.94 -10.37 -21.93
C VAL A 159 28.56 -10.04 -23.37
N SER A 160 27.26 -10.03 -23.65
CA SER A 160 26.68 -9.65 -24.93
C SER A 160 25.84 -8.39 -24.76
N PHE A 161 26.06 -7.42 -25.65
CA PHE A 161 25.27 -6.19 -25.73
C PHE A 161 24.40 -6.23 -26.99
N ALA A 162 23.10 -6.05 -26.83
CA ALA A 162 22.12 -6.04 -27.91
C ALA A 162 21.26 -4.77 -27.86
N PRO A 163 21.68 -3.69 -28.54
CA PRO A 163 20.87 -2.49 -28.74
C PRO A 163 19.65 -2.75 -29.65
N SER A 164 18.57 -1.98 -29.50
CA SER A 164 17.27 -2.20 -30.16
C SER A 164 17.24 -2.18 -31.70
N ALA A 165 18.34 -1.82 -32.37
CA ALA A 165 18.45 -1.74 -33.82
C ALA A 165 19.78 -2.30 -34.36
N SER A 166 20.48 -3.11 -33.58
CA SER A 166 21.81 -3.63 -33.93
C SER A 166 21.96 -5.09 -33.55
N ALA A 167 22.83 -5.79 -34.28
CA ALA A 167 23.15 -7.18 -33.96
C ALA A 167 23.84 -7.25 -32.57
N PRO A 168 23.58 -8.32 -31.78
CA PRO A 168 24.28 -8.52 -30.52
C PRO A 168 25.80 -8.56 -30.73
N THR A 169 26.53 -7.78 -29.92
CA THR A 169 27.99 -7.75 -29.91
C THR A 169 28.48 -8.43 -28.64
N ALA A 170 29.19 -9.55 -28.80
CA ALA A 170 29.85 -10.24 -27.68
C ALA A 170 31.22 -9.64 -27.42
N THR A 171 31.47 -9.28 -26.16
CA THR A 171 32.72 -8.66 -25.71
C THR A 171 33.19 -9.33 -24.42
N VAL A 172 34.50 -9.47 -24.26
CA VAL A 172 35.11 -9.99 -23.02
C VAL A 172 35.80 -8.84 -22.29
N LEU A 173 35.22 -8.42 -21.18
CA LEU A 173 35.74 -7.34 -20.34
C LEU A 173 36.68 -7.89 -19.28
N ARG A 174 37.91 -7.35 -19.22
CA ARG A 174 38.97 -7.82 -18.30
C ARG A 174 38.87 -7.24 -16.88
N ALA A 175 38.13 -6.15 -16.73
CA ALA A 175 37.87 -5.47 -15.46
C ALA A 175 36.40 -5.03 -15.45
N PRO A 176 35.82 -4.75 -14.26
CA PRO A 176 34.49 -4.14 -14.17
C PRO A 176 34.43 -2.84 -14.96
N ARG A 177 33.39 -2.69 -15.78
CA ARG A 177 33.08 -1.46 -16.51
C ARG A 177 31.66 -1.03 -16.19
N ALA A 178 31.47 0.27 -16.02
CA ALA A 178 30.16 0.84 -15.79
C ALA A 178 29.34 0.85 -17.10
N VAL A 179 28.03 0.68 -16.93
CA VAL A 179 26.97 0.90 -17.91
C VAL A 179 25.98 1.84 -17.25
N GLU A 180 25.87 3.05 -17.79
CA GLU A 180 24.92 4.04 -17.29
C GLU A 180 23.75 4.19 -18.25
N LEU A 181 22.54 4.09 -17.71
CA LEU A 181 21.31 4.22 -18.47
C LEU A 181 20.52 5.41 -17.92
N VAL A 182 20.21 6.36 -18.79
CA VAL A 182 19.40 7.53 -18.46
C VAL A 182 18.07 7.43 -19.20
N SER A 183 16.95 7.57 -18.49
CA SER A 183 15.62 7.44 -19.08
C SER A 183 15.25 8.58 -20.05
N SER A 184 14.36 8.27 -20.98
CA SER A 184 13.75 9.20 -21.92
C SER A 184 12.35 9.58 -21.45
N GLY A 185 12.09 10.88 -21.26
CA GLY A 185 10.76 11.38 -20.90
C GLY A 185 10.21 10.86 -19.57
N GLY A 186 11.09 10.47 -18.63
CA GLY A 186 10.69 9.97 -17.32
C GLY A 186 10.13 8.54 -17.32
N ALA A 187 10.15 7.82 -18.45
CA ALA A 187 9.72 6.43 -18.52
C ALA A 187 10.92 5.49 -18.71
N LEU A 188 11.02 4.46 -17.88
CA LEU A 188 12.04 3.42 -17.99
C LEU A 188 11.44 2.08 -17.60
N ASP A 189 11.59 1.07 -18.45
CA ASP A 189 11.23 -0.31 -18.15
C ASP A 189 12.50 -1.15 -18.08
N LEU A 190 12.71 -1.84 -16.97
CA LEU A 190 13.86 -2.71 -16.74
C LEU A 190 13.40 -4.16 -16.60
N ASP A 191 13.96 -5.04 -17.42
CA ASP A 191 13.77 -6.49 -17.30
C ASP A 191 15.02 -7.09 -16.64
N LEU A 192 14.88 -7.54 -15.40
CA LEU A 192 15.96 -8.06 -14.56
C LEU A 192 15.84 -9.58 -14.46
N THR A 193 16.79 -10.33 -15.03
CA THR A 193 16.87 -11.78 -14.86
C THR A 193 17.92 -12.10 -13.80
N LEU A 194 17.51 -12.57 -12.63
CA LEU A 194 18.43 -12.79 -11.50
C LEU A 194 19.39 -13.96 -11.77
N ALA A 195 20.69 -13.76 -11.53
CA ALA A 195 21.69 -14.80 -11.71
C ALA A 195 21.49 -15.97 -10.74
N GLN A 196 21.70 -17.21 -11.19
CA GLN A 196 21.51 -18.40 -10.35
C GLN A 196 22.45 -18.42 -9.14
N GLY A 197 22.00 -19.03 -8.04
CA GLY A 197 22.79 -19.15 -6.80
C GLY A 197 23.04 -17.83 -6.05
N THR A 198 22.48 -16.72 -6.52
CA THR A 198 22.58 -15.42 -5.83
C THR A 198 21.46 -15.27 -4.80
N PRO A 199 21.75 -14.66 -3.63
CA PRO A 199 20.71 -14.31 -2.67
C PRO A 199 19.62 -13.45 -3.31
N ALA A 200 18.38 -13.68 -2.90
CA ALA A 200 17.23 -12.86 -3.28
C ALA A 200 17.51 -11.36 -3.00
N PRO A 201 17.39 -10.48 -4.01
CA PRO A 201 17.44 -9.04 -3.79
C PRO A 201 16.42 -8.62 -2.75
N ARG A 202 16.86 -7.76 -1.83
CA ARG A 202 16.07 -7.24 -0.71
C ARG A 202 16.29 -5.75 -0.56
N TRP A 203 15.21 -4.99 -0.60
CA TRP A 203 15.18 -3.58 -0.26
C TRP A 203 14.48 -3.37 1.09
N GLU A 204 14.89 -2.35 1.81
CA GLU A 204 14.40 -2.06 3.16
C GLU A 204 14.08 -0.58 3.30
N GLN A 205 13.06 -0.27 4.10
CA GLN A 205 12.68 1.10 4.47
C GLN A 205 12.39 2.04 3.29
N LEU A 206 11.72 1.55 2.24
CA LEU A 206 11.32 2.40 1.11
C LEU A 206 10.11 3.24 1.52
N ALA A 207 10.24 4.56 1.43
CA ALA A 207 9.13 5.48 1.70
C ALA A 207 8.21 5.52 0.47
N VAL A 208 6.94 5.18 0.66
CA VAL A 208 5.99 4.98 -0.44
C VAL A 208 4.63 5.59 -0.14
N ARG A 209 3.98 6.06 -1.21
CA ARG A 209 2.56 6.42 -1.23
C ARG A 209 1.83 5.66 -2.33
N ASP A 210 0.49 5.67 -2.28
CA ASP A 210 -0.40 5.03 -3.24
C ASP A 210 -0.03 3.56 -3.55
N LEU A 211 0.12 2.75 -2.51
CA LEU A 211 0.35 1.31 -2.64
C LEU A 211 -0.76 0.64 -3.47
N ARG A 212 -0.38 -0.17 -4.46
CA ARG A 212 -1.28 -0.89 -5.36
C ARG A 212 -0.91 -2.38 -5.39
N LEU A 213 -1.93 -3.20 -5.14
CA LEU A 213 -1.85 -4.67 -5.10
C LEU A 213 -2.70 -5.31 -6.20
N HIS A 214 -2.85 -4.59 -7.31
CA HIS A 214 -3.58 -5.02 -8.48
C HIS A 214 -2.91 -4.46 -9.72
N ARG A 215 -2.95 -5.22 -10.81
CA ARG A 215 -2.60 -4.75 -12.15
C ARG A 215 -3.86 -4.46 -12.93
N VAL A 216 -3.77 -3.52 -13.87
CA VAL A 216 -4.84 -3.33 -14.85
C VAL A 216 -4.50 -4.21 -16.05
N GLU A 217 -5.36 -5.18 -16.33
CA GLU A 217 -5.28 -5.96 -17.57
C GLU A 217 -6.18 -5.32 -18.61
N ASP A 218 -5.60 -5.00 -19.76
CA ASP A 218 -6.34 -4.61 -20.94
C ASP A 218 -6.73 -5.91 -21.68
N LEU A 219 -7.96 -6.37 -21.47
CA LEU A 219 -8.50 -7.39 -22.35
C LEU A 219 -8.79 -6.74 -23.71
N ALA A 220 -7.99 -7.10 -24.70
CA ALA A 220 -8.26 -6.80 -26.10
C ALA A 220 -9.42 -7.68 -26.60
N GLU A 221 -10.62 -7.48 -26.06
CA GLU A 221 -11.84 -8.09 -26.57
C GLU A 221 -12.38 -7.18 -27.67
N SER A 222 -12.62 -7.76 -28.85
CA SER A 222 -12.70 -7.10 -30.16
C SER A 222 -13.73 -5.97 -30.30
N GLU A 223 -14.62 -5.79 -29.33
CA GLU A 223 -15.70 -4.80 -29.40
C GLU A 223 -15.61 -3.70 -28.35
N ARG A 224 -14.96 -3.93 -27.19
CA ARG A 224 -14.73 -2.91 -26.14
C ARG A 224 -13.51 -3.29 -25.29
N PRO A 225 -12.41 -2.51 -25.30
CA PRO A 225 -11.32 -2.71 -24.35
C PRO A 225 -11.85 -2.46 -22.94
N LEU A 226 -12.00 -3.53 -22.17
CA LEU A 226 -12.41 -3.49 -20.77
C LEU A 226 -11.15 -3.63 -19.92
N ALA A 227 -10.63 -2.49 -19.45
CA ALA A 227 -9.58 -2.45 -18.46
C ALA A 227 -10.12 -2.99 -17.13
N ARG A 228 -9.65 -4.17 -16.70
CA ARG A 228 -10.09 -4.80 -15.45
C ARG A 228 -8.94 -4.86 -14.44
N PRO A 229 -9.17 -4.47 -13.17
CA PRO A 229 -8.18 -4.71 -12.13
C PRO A 229 -8.12 -6.20 -11.78
N VAL A 230 -6.93 -6.77 -11.81
CA VAL A 230 -6.62 -8.15 -11.43
C VAL A 230 -5.72 -8.14 -10.21
N SER A 231 -6.11 -8.90 -9.17
CA SER A 231 -5.35 -9.00 -7.93
C SER A 231 -3.95 -9.57 -8.19
N THR A 232 -2.95 -9.01 -7.53
CA THR A 232 -1.60 -9.58 -7.51
C THR A 232 -1.31 -10.38 -6.24
N ILE A 233 -2.26 -10.50 -5.31
CA ILE A 233 -2.05 -11.17 -4.03
C ILE A 233 -2.02 -12.69 -4.22
N GLN A 234 -0.91 -13.32 -3.83
CA GLN A 234 -0.82 -14.79 -3.75
C GLN A 234 -1.15 -15.27 -2.34
N SER A 235 -0.61 -14.60 -1.32
CA SER A 235 -0.92 -14.87 0.09
C SER A 235 -0.56 -13.66 0.94
N GLY A 236 -1.15 -13.54 2.13
CA GLY A 236 -0.71 -12.53 3.08
C GLY A 236 -1.62 -12.39 4.29
N SER A 237 -1.22 -11.48 5.17
CA SER A 237 -1.97 -11.09 6.36
C SER A 237 -1.94 -9.57 6.48
N LEU A 238 -3.08 -9.03 6.88
CA LEU A 238 -3.30 -7.62 7.18
C LEU A 238 -3.52 -7.49 8.68
N TYR A 239 -2.64 -6.76 9.35
CA TYR A 239 -2.71 -6.46 10.77
C TYR A 239 -3.23 -5.04 10.95
N PHE A 240 -4.31 -4.90 11.71
CA PHE A 240 -4.87 -3.61 12.06
C PHE A 240 -4.24 -3.10 13.36
N GLU A 241 -3.16 -2.35 13.24
CA GLU A 241 -2.44 -1.76 14.37
C GLU A 241 -3.38 -0.90 15.24
N ALA A 242 -4.25 -0.11 14.61
CA ALA A 242 -5.25 0.69 15.32
C ALA A 242 -6.28 -0.13 16.13
N LEU A 243 -6.41 -1.43 15.84
CA LEU A 243 -7.33 -2.35 16.53
C LEU A 243 -6.57 -3.33 17.45
N GLY A 244 -5.35 -2.98 17.84
CA GLY A 244 -4.49 -3.81 18.69
C GLY A 244 -3.98 -5.05 17.98
N GLY A 245 -3.53 -4.90 16.74
CA GLY A 245 -2.89 -5.97 15.95
C GLY A 245 -3.86 -7.06 15.49
N THR A 246 -5.14 -6.74 15.30
CA THR A 246 -6.11 -7.74 14.83
C THR A 246 -5.70 -8.20 13.43
N GLU A 247 -5.48 -9.50 13.25
CA GLU A 247 -5.05 -10.10 11.98
C GLU A 247 -6.25 -10.48 11.10
N ARG A 248 -6.17 -10.15 9.82
CA ARG A 248 -7.03 -10.68 8.76
C ARG A 248 -6.16 -11.33 7.69
N LYS A 249 -6.37 -12.62 7.44
CA LYS A 249 -5.72 -13.33 6.33
C LYS A 249 -6.29 -12.89 5.00
N LEU A 250 -5.41 -12.68 4.03
CA LEU A 250 -5.74 -12.37 2.63
C LEU A 250 -5.64 -13.65 1.80
N ARG A 251 -6.66 -13.92 1.00
CA ARG A 251 -6.70 -15.09 0.12
C ARG A 251 -5.99 -14.81 -1.19
N ALA A 252 -5.47 -15.88 -1.82
CA ALA A 252 -4.97 -15.81 -3.18
C ALA A 252 -6.04 -15.25 -4.13
N GLY A 253 -5.68 -14.25 -4.94
CA GLY A 253 -6.59 -13.60 -5.88
C GLY A 253 -7.61 -12.63 -5.24
N GLU A 254 -7.59 -12.44 -3.91
CA GLU A 254 -8.42 -11.42 -3.25
C GLU A 254 -7.99 -10.04 -3.73
N LEU A 255 -8.90 -9.26 -4.32
CA LEU A 255 -8.61 -7.92 -4.79
C LEU A 255 -8.63 -6.96 -3.60
N LEU A 256 -7.46 -6.45 -3.20
CA LEU A 256 -7.33 -5.44 -2.15
C LEU A 256 -7.02 -4.08 -2.80
N ARG A 257 -7.83 -3.07 -2.46
CA ARG A 257 -7.68 -1.70 -2.96
C ARG A 257 -7.66 -0.70 -1.81
N PHE A 258 -6.84 0.33 -1.98
CA PHE A 258 -6.80 1.50 -1.10
C PHE A 258 -7.18 2.72 -1.93
N GLY A 259 -7.95 3.64 -1.37
CA GLY A 259 -8.15 4.96 -1.98
C GLY A 259 -6.92 5.84 -1.80
N ALA A 260 -6.24 5.71 -0.65
CA ALA A 260 -4.92 6.26 -0.40
C ALA A 260 -4.16 5.33 0.56
N ALA A 261 -2.85 5.24 0.38
CA ALA A 261 -1.95 4.53 1.29
C ALA A 261 -0.65 5.30 1.39
N SER A 262 -0.12 5.51 2.60
CA SER A 262 1.15 6.21 2.82
C SER A 262 1.90 5.55 3.95
N GLY A 263 3.20 5.29 3.77
CA GLY A 263 4.02 4.67 4.79
C GLY A 263 5.31 4.12 4.22
N THR A 264 5.76 3.00 4.79
CA THR A 264 7.07 2.43 4.50
C THR A 264 6.93 0.97 4.11
N LEU A 265 7.53 0.58 2.98
CA LEU A 265 7.85 -0.83 2.74
C LEU A 265 9.07 -1.18 3.60
N LEU A 266 8.82 -1.86 4.71
CA LEU A 266 9.85 -2.33 5.63
C LEU A 266 10.78 -3.31 4.92
N THR A 267 10.21 -4.22 4.12
CA THR A 267 10.94 -5.18 3.29
C THR A 267 10.28 -5.34 1.93
N LEU A 268 11.09 -5.56 0.91
CA LEU A 268 10.69 -5.95 -0.43
C LEU A 268 11.73 -6.95 -0.96
N ASP A 269 11.35 -8.21 -1.09
CA ASP A 269 12.21 -9.32 -1.48
C ASP A 269 11.76 -9.91 -2.82
N LEU A 270 12.69 -10.11 -3.76
CA LEU A 270 12.44 -10.86 -4.99
C LEU A 270 12.71 -12.36 -4.78
N ARG A 271 11.67 -13.20 -4.82
CA ARG A 271 11.73 -14.66 -4.58
C ARG A 271 11.32 -15.45 -5.80
N GLU A 272 11.83 -16.67 -5.94
CA GLU A 272 11.56 -17.51 -7.13
C GLU A 272 10.06 -17.67 -7.45
N ASP A 273 9.20 -17.67 -6.42
CA ASP A 273 7.76 -17.82 -6.49
C ASP A 273 6.96 -16.49 -6.52
N GLY A 274 7.59 -15.35 -6.25
CA GLY A 274 6.91 -14.06 -6.24
C GLY A 274 7.70 -12.92 -5.60
N ILE A 275 7.00 -11.86 -5.22
CA ILE A 275 7.54 -10.68 -4.57
C ILE A 275 7.02 -10.72 -3.14
N ALA A 276 7.89 -10.92 -2.15
CA ALA A 276 7.49 -10.85 -0.75
C ALA A 276 7.67 -9.41 -0.25
N ALA A 277 6.68 -8.85 0.42
CA ALA A 277 6.78 -7.49 0.95
C ALA A 277 6.09 -7.35 2.29
N THR A 278 6.64 -6.46 3.11
CA THR A 278 6.01 -5.96 4.34
C THR A 278 5.86 -4.45 4.23
N PHE A 279 4.63 -3.97 4.26
CA PHE A 279 4.27 -2.56 4.28
C PHE A 279 3.71 -2.18 5.65
N GLN A 280 4.11 -1.03 6.17
CA GLN A 280 3.53 -0.45 7.37
C GLN A 280 3.18 1.01 7.10
N GLY A 281 1.94 1.41 7.38
CA GLY A 281 1.50 2.77 7.10
C GLY A 281 0.03 3.03 7.38
N ASP A 282 -0.40 4.23 7.02
CA ASP A 282 -1.78 4.66 7.10
C ASP A 282 -2.50 4.42 5.77
N VAL A 283 -3.71 3.89 5.84
CA VAL A 283 -4.56 3.65 4.67
C VAL A 283 -5.94 4.27 4.82
N ARG A 284 -6.51 4.66 3.68
CA ARG A 284 -7.87 5.18 3.54
C ARG A 284 -8.63 4.35 2.52
N GLU A 285 -9.95 4.29 2.70
CA GLU A 285 -10.87 3.63 1.75
C GLU A 285 -10.39 2.22 1.36
N MET A 286 -10.07 1.40 2.36
CA MET A 286 -9.64 0.03 2.14
C MET A 286 -10.84 -0.87 1.78
N HIS A 287 -10.78 -1.52 0.63
CA HIS A 287 -11.83 -2.39 0.10
C HIS A 287 -11.26 -3.73 -0.33
N SER A 288 -12.01 -4.81 -0.09
CA SER A 288 -11.72 -6.15 -0.58
C SER A 288 -12.88 -6.73 -1.38
N GLY A 289 -12.55 -7.56 -2.38
CA GLY A 289 -13.51 -8.29 -3.21
C GLY A 289 -13.38 -7.94 -4.69
N SER A 290 -13.73 -8.88 -5.55
CA SER A 290 -13.82 -8.68 -7.00
C SER A 290 -15.28 -8.42 -7.42
N GLY A 291 -15.52 -7.49 -8.34
CA GLY A 291 -16.85 -7.21 -8.90
C GLY A 291 -17.55 -5.97 -8.35
N ASP A 292 -18.89 -5.97 -8.42
CA ASP A 292 -19.75 -4.79 -8.21
C ASP A 292 -20.05 -4.48 -6.74
N GLU A 293 -19.72 -5.38 -5.81
CA GLU A 293 -19.96 -5.20 -4.37
C GLU A 293 -18.67 -5.30 -3.56
N PRO A 294 -17.81 -4.26 -3.58
CA PRO A 294 -16.61 -4.23 -2.75
C PRO A 294 -16.98 -4.16 -1.26
N GLN A 295 -16.43 -5.08 -0.47
CA GLN A 295 -16.56 -5.04 0.99
C GLN A 295 -15.53 -4.07 1.57
N SER A 296 -16.00 -2.98 2.17
CA SER A 296 -15.09 -2.07 2.87
C SER A 296 -14.55 -2.73 4.15
N LEU A 297 -13.23 -2.70 4.29
CA LEU A 297 -12.47 -3.23 5.41
C LEU A 297 -12.13 -2.16 6.47
N MET A 298 -12.60 -0.92 6.27
CA MET A 298 -12.34 0.16 7.22
C MET A 298 -13.09 -0.11 8.53
N PRO A 299 -12.41 0.02 9.69
CA PRO A 299 -13.04 -0.18 10.99
C PRO A 299 -14.14 0.85 11.24
N THR A 300 -15.14 0.43 12.00
CA THR A 300 -16.17 1.33 12.53
C THR A 300 -15.61 2.18 13.67
N LEU A 301 -16.20 3.36 13.92
CA LEU A 301 -15.84 4.18 15.07
C LEU A 301 -16.01 3.42 16.39
N LEU A 302 -17.03 2.57 16.50
CA LEU A 302 -17.24 1.73 17.67
C LEU A 302 -16.10 0.74 17.89
N GLU A 303 -15.66 0.04 16.84
CA GLU A 303 -14.54 -0.91 16.94
C GLU A 303 -13.25 -0.21 17.39
N TRP A 304 -12.98 0.95 16.80
CA TRP A 304 -11.83 1.78 17.13
C TRP A 304 -11.89 2.28 18.59
N LEU A 305 -13.02 2.85 19.02
CA LEU A 305 -13.21 3.32 20.40
C LEU A 305 -13.12 2.17 21.40
N ARG A 306 -13.73 1.03 21.08
CA ARG A 306 -13.70 -0.17 21.93
C ARG A 306 -12.28 -0.64 22.19
N LYS A 307 -11.40 -0.59 21.19
CA LYS A 307 -10.00 -1.02 21.35
C LYS A 307 -9.14 0.00 22.08
N ARG A 308 -9.36 1.31 21.87
CA ARG A 308 -8.53 2.37 22.47
C ARG A 308 -8.97 2.80 23.87
N GLN A 309 -10.27 2.77 24.17
CA GLN A 309 -10.84 3.34 25.39
C GLN A 309 -11.97 2.47 25.98
N ALA A 310 -11.78 1.14 26.04
CA ALA A 310 -12.75 0.19 26.59
C ALA A 310 -13.32 0.62 27.95
N LEU A 311 -12.47 1.19 28.82
CA LEU A 311 -12.85 1.63 30.16
C LEU A 311 -13.84 2.81 30.11
N SER A 312 -13.64 3.77 29.22
CA SER A 312 -14.53 4.94 29.09
C SER A 312 -15.92 4.54 28.60
N LEU A 313 -15.99 3.58 27.67
CA LEU A 313 -17.24 3.01 27.17
C LEU A 313 -18.00 2.31 28.28
N LEU A 314 -17.30 1.51 29.10
CA LEU A 314 -17.88 0.85 30.25
C LEU A 314 -18.47 1.86 31.24
N TRP A 315 -17.71 2.90 31.63
CA TRP A 315 -18.22 3.95 32.52
C TRP A 315 -19.38 4.73 31.91
N GLY A 316 -19.30 5.07 30.62
CA GLY A 316 -20.38 5.75 29.91
C GLY A 316 -21.67 4.93 29.93
N THR A 317 -21.59 3.63 29.64
CA THR A 317 -22.76 2.73 29.71
C THR A 317 -23.28 2.55 31.15
N ALA A 318 -22.39 2.45 32.14
CA ALA A 318 -22.78 2.30 33.54
C ALA A 318 -23.50 3.56 34.08
N ILE A 319 -22.98 4.75 33.78
CA ILE A 319 -23.61 6.04 34.14
C ILE A 319 -24.95 6.17 33.43
N TYR A 320 -25.02 5.82 32.14
CA TYR A 320 -26.25 5.86 31.35
C TYR A 320 -27.34 4.94 31.91
N LEU A 321 -27.01 3.67 32.17
CA LEU A 321 -27.92 2.70 32.77
C LEU A 321 -28.36 3.11 34.18
N SER A 322 -27.45 3.67 34.98
CA SER A 322 -27.78 4.21 36.30
C SER A 322 -28.76 5.37 36.21
N GLY A 323 -28.57 6.28 35.25
CA GLY A 323 -29.49 7.39 34.98
C GLY A 323 -30.88 6.90 34.54
N ILE A 324 -30.95 5.90 33.66
CA ILE A 324 -32.20 5.25 33.27
C ILE A 324 -32.89 4.62 34.48
N ALA A 325 -32.17 3.86 35.30
CA ALA A 325 -32.74 3.22 36.49
C ALA A 325 -33.28 4.25 37.49
N LEU A 326 -32.57 5.35 37.72
CA LEU A 326 -33.02 6.43 38.61
C LEU A 326 -34.26 7.15 38.07
N THR A 327 -34.34 7.40 36.76
CA THR A 327 -35.50 8.05 36.14
C THR A 327 -36.74 7.14 36.15
N LEU A 328 -36.59 5.85 35.84
CA LEU A 328 -37.65 4.83 35.99
C LEU A 328 -38.13 4.71 37.43
N ARG A 329 -37.21 4.65 38.40
CA ARG A 329 -37.55 4.60 39.82
C ARG A 329 -38.33 5.83 40.27
N ARG A 330 -37.95 7.03 39.79
CA ARG A 330 -38.66 8.27 40.07
C ARG A 330 -40.06 8.29 39.42
N TRP A 331 -40.21 7.69 38.26
CA TRP A 331 -41.50 7.56 37.57
C TRP A 331 -42.44 6.57 38.28
N TRP A 332 -41.91 5.49 38.87
CA TRP A 332 -42.71 4.48 39.58
C TRP A 332 -43.12 4.85 41.00
N ARG A 333 -42.43 5.80 41.64
CA ARG A 333 -42.93 6.39 42.89
C ARG A 333 -44.19 7.19 42.58
N LYS A 334 -45.35 6.58 42.84
CA LYS A 334 -46.65 7.28 42.83
C LYS A 334 -46.54 8.52 43.71
N PRO A 335 -47.05 9.69 43.27
CA PRO A 335 -47.22 10.81 44.17
C PRO A 335 -48.24 10.39 45.24
N GLU A 336 -47.77 10.22 46.48
CA GLU A 336 -48.62 10.23 47.67
C GLU A 336 -49.04 11.67 47.98
#